data_AF-A0A4Z0HKM0-F1
#
_entry.id   AF-A0A4Z0HKM0-F1
#
_cell.length_a   1.000
_cell.length_b   1.000
_cell.length_c   1.000
_cell.angle_alpha   90.00
_cell.angle_beta   90.00
_cell.angle_gamma   90.00
#
_symmetry.space_group_name_H-M   'P 1'
#
loop_
_entity.id
_entity.type
_entity.pdbx_description
1 polymer ?
#
loop_
_entity_poly.entity_id
_entity_poly.type
_entity_poly.pdbx_seq_one_letter_code
_entity_poly.pdbx_strand_id
1 'polypeptide(L)'
;MQKWLAIGLAVALVWPAAACVADHSSDIEAIGQEVKALPGVSDTHLEHSESVGLGNSMKLGVTLDSSVTDEQARDVGRTFAAHFDGEELGEPVVDFTVHYPPSESVASFHFQVGNNLPTKGTADLDQRLEAWMRMVRTPTVQSVSMYQTESGSTKHELSITVQMRPGTPDDARELQRDYPVLAQGNWCIKPGYCPPA
;
A
#
# COMPACT_ATOMS: atom_id res chain seq x y z
N MET A 1 77.44 7.25 24.48
CA MET A 1 76.70 7.25 23.19
C MET A 1 75.22 7.32 23.50
N GLN A 2 74.60 8.44 23.16
CA GLN A 2 73.26 8.87 23.56
C GLN A 2 72.24 8.30 22.59
N LYS A 3 71.36 7.40 23.06
CA LYS A 3 70.31 6.79 22.22
C LYS A 3 69.08 7.70 22.22
N TRP A 4 68.77 8.27 21.06
CA TRP A 4 67.62 9.13 20.82
C TRP A 4 66.36 8.27 20.75
N LEU A 5 65.39 8.52 21.64
CA LEU A 5 64.06 7.93 21.59
C LEU A 5 63.23 8.72 20.57
N ALA A 6 63.03 8.14 19.38
CA ALA A 6 62.05 8.63 18.43
C ALA A 6 60.66 8.17 18.89
N ILE A 7 59.86 9.11 19.41
CA ILE A 7 58.45 8.89 19.73
C ILE A 7 57.68 8.98 18.41
N GLY A 8 57.33 7.83 17.84
CA GLY A 8 56.45 7.76 16.67
C GLY A 8 55.01 8.10 17.08
N LEU A 9 54.50 9.23 16.59
CA LEU A 9 53.08 9.56 16.68
C LEU A 9 52.30 8.59 15.78
N ALA A 10 51.60 7.63 16.37
CA ALA A 10 50.58 6.86 15.69
C ALA A 10 49.35 7.76 15.48
N VAL A 11 49.19 8.29 14.27
CA VAL A 11 47.94 8.95 13.87
C VAL A 11 46.91 7.84 13.66
N ALA A 12 46.07 7.61 14.66
CA ALA A 12 44.88 6.78 14.52
C ALA A 12 43.92 7.52 13.59
N LEU A 13 43.89 7.13 12.31
CA LEU A 13 42.84 7.48 11.37
C LEU A 13 41.54 6.85 11.86
N VAL A 14 40.80 7.59 12.68
CA VAL A 14 39.40 7.30 12.97
C VAL A 14 38.65 7.59 11.67
N TRP A 15 38.45 6.56 10.83
CA TRP A 15 37.40 6.65 9.82
C TRP A 15 36.08 6.78 10.57
N PRO A 16 35.34 7.89 10.45
CA PRO A 16 33.93 7.84 10.80
C PRO A 16 33.34 6.80 9.87
N ALA A 17 32.90 5.67 10.44
CA ALA A 17 31.97 4.80 9.76
C ALA A 17 30.70 5.65 9.57
N ALA A 18 30.65 6.42 8.48
CA ALA A 18 29.39 6.81 7.89
C ALA A 18 28.69 5.48 7.66
N ALA A 19 27.70 5.17 8.50
CA ALA A 19 26.76 4.12 8.20
C ALA A 19 26.24 4.48 6.81
N CYS A 20 26.62 3.69 5.81
CA CYS A 20 26.04 3.77 4.48
C CYS A 20 24.56 3.46 4.71
N VAL A 21 23.74 4.50 4.81
CA VAL A 21 22.30 4.36 4.63
C VAL A 21 22.19 3.86 3.20
N ALA A 22 21.73 2.62 3.04
CA ALA A 22 21.47 2.07 1.72
C ALA A 22 20.38 2.96 1.10
N ASP A 23 20.73 3.66 0.03
CA ASP A 23 19.80 4.50 -0.73
C ASP A 23 18.94 3.57 -1.58
N HIS A 24 17.68 3.41 -1.19
CA HIS A 24 16.72 2.54 -1.89
C HIS A 24 15.85 3.33 -2.89
N SER A 25 16.17 4.60 -3.14
CA SER A 25 15.38 5.49 -4.00
C SER A 25 15.20 4.92 -5.42
N SER A 26 16.25 4.32 -6.00
CA SER A 26 16.17 3.74 -7.34
C SER A 26 15.22 2.54 -7.44
N ASP A 27 15.20 1.70 -6.40
CA ASP A 27 14.35 0.51 -6.38
C ASP A 27 12.88 0.93 -6.22
N ILE A 28 12.62 1.93 -5.39
CA ILE A 28 11.27 2.49 -5.16
C ILE A 28 10.75 3.21 -6.42
N GLU A 29 11.61 3.96 -7.11
CA GLU A 29 11.26 4.56 -8.41
C GLU A 29 10.90 3.49 -9.45
N ALA A 30 11.63 2.36 -9.47
CA ALA A 30 11.34 1.26 -10.39
C ALA A 30 9.94 0.67 -10.17
N ILE A 31 9.49 0.52 -8.91
CA ILE A 31 8.13 0.07 -8.58
C ILE A 31 7.09 1.01 -9.19
N GLY A 32 7.28 2.33 -9.00
CA GLY A 32 6.37 3.34 -9.55
C GLY A 32 6.29 3.29 -11.08
N GLN A 33 7.43 3.12 -11.75
CA GLN A 33 7.47 3.00 -13.22
C GLN A 33 6.84 1.70 -13.73
N GLU A 34 7.08 0.58 -13.05
CA GLU A 34 6.51 -0.71 -13.43
C GLU A 34 4.98 -0.70 -13.32
N VAL A 35 4.45 -0.19 -12.21
CA VAL A 35 3.01 0.00 -12.03
C VAL A 35 2.43 0.96 -13.06
N LYS A 36 3.12 2.07 -13.36
CA LYS A 36 2.69 3.04 -14.39
C LYS A 36 2.61 2.44 -15.79
N ALA A 37 3.48 1.48 -16.10
CA ALA A 37 3.52 0.84 -17.40
C ALA A 37 2.38 -0.18 -17.63
N LEU A 38 1.61 -0.51 -16.58
CA LEU A 38 0.53 -1.50 -16.68
C LEU A 38 -0.65 -0.98 -17.52
N PRO A 39 -1.26 -1.84 -18.35
CA PRO A 39 -2.48 -1.50 -19.08
C PRO A 39 -3.62 -1.06 -18.14
N GLY A 40 -4.26 0.05 -18.46
CA GLY A 40 -5.38 0.59 -17.68
C GLY A 40 -4.96 1.45 -16.49
N VAL A 41 -3.65 1.72 -16.32
CA VAL A 41 -3.14 2.76 -15.42
C VAL A 41 -2.99 4.07 -16.22
N SER A 42 -3.68 5.10 -15.76
CA SER A 42 -3.66 6.43 -16.39
C SER A 42 -2.58 7.34 -15.82
N ASP A 43 -2.30 7.23 -14.52
CA ASP A 43 -1.30 8.02 -13.82
C ASP A 43 -0.83 7.35 -12.53
N THR A 44 0.35 7.76 -12.07
CA THR A 44 0.94 7.34 -10.79
C THR A 44 1.61 8.52 -10.10
N HIS A 45 1.44 8.64 -8.78
CA HIS A 45 2.12 9.62 -7.95
C HIS A 45 2.95 8.89 -6.88
N LEU A 46 4.27 9.04 -6.95
CA LEU A 46 5.21 8.39 -6.02
C LEU A 46 5.85 9.43 -5.11
N GLU A 47 5.77 9.20 -3.80
CA GLU A 47 6.54 9.94 -2.80
C GLU A 47 7.40 8.95 -2.03
N HIS A 48 8.65 9.32 -1.80
CA HIS A 48 9.60 8.56 -1.00
C HIS A 48 10.26 9.49 0.01
N SER A 49 10.40 9.03 1.25
CA SER A 49 11.17 9.76 2.25
C SER A 49 11.94 8.83 3.17
N GLU A 50 13.23 9.14 3.33
CA GLU A 50 14.12 8.49 4.27
C GLU A 50 14.47 9.46 5.39
N SER A 51 14.27 9.03 6.64
CA SER A 51 14.50 9.87 7.81
C SER A 51 15.27 9.12 8.89
N VAL A 52 16.37 9.72 9.35
CA VAL A 52 17.17 9.18 10.46
C VAL A 52 16.29 9.07 11.71
N GLY A 53 16.04 7.84 12.16
CA GLY A 53 15.23 7.52 13.34
C GLY A 53 13.74 7.30 13.11
N LEU A 54 13.20 7.61 11.92
CA LEU A 54 11.79 7.38 11.55
C LEU A 54 11.61 6.26 10.51
N GLY A 55 12.70 5.77 9.92
CA GLY A 55 12.67 4.68 8.95
C GLY A 55 12.48 5.14 7.50
N ASN A 56 12.32 4.17 6.61
CA ASN A 56 12.02 4.37 5.19
C ASN A 56 10.49 4.46 5.01
N SER A 57 10.00 5.32 4.13
CA SER A 57 8.57 5.34 3.78
C SER A 57 8.34 5.60 2.31
N MET A 58 7.34 4.91 1.76
CA MET A 58 6.94 4.98 0.37
C MET A 58 5.44 5.20 0.27
N LYS A 59 5.02 6.13 -0.58
CA LYS A 59 3.62 6.32 -0.96
C LYS A 59 3.47 6.21 -2.46
N LEU A 60 2.61 5.31 -2.91
CA LEU A 60 2.26 5.15 -4.32
C LEU A 60 0.76 5.34 -4.50
N GLY A 61 0.38 6.43 -5.16
CA GLY A 61 -0.94 6.66 -5.70
C GLY A 61 -1.03 6.16 -7.14
N VAL A 62 -2.12 5.48 -7.49
CA VAL A 62 -2.41 4.96 -8.83
C VAL A 62 -3.81 5.43 -9.24
N THR A 63 -3.92 6.00 -10.43
CA THR A 63 -5.21 6.34 -11.03
C THR A 63 -5.49 5.41 -12.19
N LEU A 64 -6.59 4.66 -12.13
CA LEU A 64 -6.98 3.74 -13.19
C LEU A 64 -7.83 4.44 -14.26
N ASP A 65 -7.65 4.03 -15.52
CA ASP A 65 -8.49 4.43 -16.64
C ASP A 65 -9.94 4.01 -16.42
N SER A 66 -10.89 4.81 -16.90
CA SER A 66 -12.33 4.47 -16.84
C SER A 66 -12.65 3.11 -17.49
N SER A 67 -11.87 2.73 -18.51
CA SER A 67 -12.00 1.48 -19.27
C SER A 67 -11.25 0.26 -18.71
N VAL A 68 -10.50 0.42 -17.61
CA VAL A 68 -9.68 -0.64 -16.99
C VAL A 68 -10.49 -1.91 -16.74
N THR A 69 -9.99 -3.11 -16.98
CA THR A 69 -10.72 -4.35 -16.65
C THR A 69 -10.50 -4.73 -15.18
N ASP A 70 -11.35 -5.60 -14.64
CA ASP A 70 -11.15 -6.14 -13.28
C ASP A 70 -9.81 -6.90 -13.17
N GLU A 71 -9.41 -7.58 -14.25
CA GLU A 71 -8.12 -8.27 -14.37
C GLU A 71 -6.94 -7.29 -14.40
N GLN A 72 -7.06 -6.17 -15.10
CA GLN A 72 -6.03 -5.12 -15.09
C GLN A 72 -5.87 -4.49 -13.70
N ALA A 73 -6.98 -4.25 -12.99
CA ALA A 73 -6.92 -3.76 -11.60
C ALA A 73 -6.26 -4.80 -10.66
N ARG A 74 -6.53 -6.09 -10.88
CA ARG A 74 -5.86 -7.18 -10.17
C ARG A 74 -4.36 -7.20 -10.45
N ASP A 75 -3.96 -7.03 -11.71
CA ASP A 75 -2.55 -7.04 -12.11
C ASP A 75 -1.78 -5.89 -11.46
N VAL A 76 -2.37 -4.71 -11.30
CA VAL A 76 -1.79 -3.60 -10.51
C VAL A 76 -1.47 -4.05 -9.08
N GLY A 77 -2.42 -4.70 -8.40
CA GLY A 77 -2.21 -5.22 -7.06
C GLY A 77 -1.12 -6.30 -7.00
N ARG A 78 -1.10 -7.20 -7.99
CA ARG A 78 -0.12 -8.29 -8.08
C ARG A 78 1.30 -7.76 -8.32
N THR A 79 1.47 -6.87 -9.29
CA THR A 79 2.77 -6.26 -9.60
C THR A 79 3.30 -5.50 -8.40
N PHE A 80 2.48 -4.67 -7.76
CA PHE A 80 2.91 -3.95 -6.57
C PHE A 80 3.31 -4.88 -5.41
N ALA A 81 2.50 -5.92 -5.14
CA ALA A 81 2.77 -6.89 -4.08
C ALA A 81 4.08 -7.68 -4.30
N ALA A 82 4.43 -7.99 -5.54
CA ALA A 82 5.60 -8.81 -5.88
C ALA A 82 6.93 -8.19 -5.43
N HIS A 83 7.00 -6.86 -5.30
CA HIS A 83 8.21 -6.17 -4.83
C HIS A 83 8.47 -6.34 -3.33
N PHE A 84 7.50 -6.85 -2.57
CA PHE A 84 7.61 -7.06 -1.12
C PHE A 84 7.79 -8.53 -0.73
N ASP A 85 7.86 -9.43 -1.72
CA ASP A 85 8.14 -10.85 -1.51
C ASP A 85 9.66 -11.16 -1.41
N GLY A 86 10.52 -10.14 -1.54
CA GLY A 86 11.98 -10.23 -1.40
C GLY A 86 12.55 -9.26 -0.35
N GLU A 87 13.64 -9.64 0.31
CA GLU A 87 14.28 -8.89 1.42
C GLU A 87 14.96 -7.55 1.00
N GLU A 88 14.72 -7.05 -0.22
CA GLU A 88 15.58 -6.05 -0.86
C GLU A 88 15.24 -4.58 -0.54
N LEU A 89 14.02 -4.28 -0.08
CA LEU A 89 13.57 -2.89 0.18
C LEU A 89 13.77 -2.40 1.62
N GLY A 90 14.32 -3.24 2.50
CA GLY A 90 14.45 -2.97 3.93
C GLY A 90 13.11 -3.06 4.68
N GLU A 91 12.91 -2.19 5.68
CA GLU A 91 11.70 -2.14 6.51
C GLU A 91 10.84 -0.87 6.28
N PRO A 92 10.32 -0.60 5.06
CA PRO A 92 9.55 0.61 4.80
C PRO A 92 8.14 0.58 5.39
N VAL A 93 7.65 1.76 5.76
CA VAL A 93 6.21 2.05 5.89
C VAL A 93 5.66 2.36 4.51
N VAL A 94 4.59 1.68 4.10
CA VAL A 94 4.06 1.74 2.74
C VAL A 94 2.61 2.17 2.74
N ASP A 95 2.31 3.23 2.00
CA ASP A 95 0.95 3.65 1.64
C ASP A 95 0.72 3.40 0.14
N PHE A 96 -0.23 2.51 -0.17
CA PHE A 96 -0.63 2.22 -1.54
C PHE A 96 -2.08 2.63 -1.75
N THR A 97 -2.35 3.51 -2.73
CA THR A 97 -3.69 4.03 -2.97
C THR A 97 -4.08 3.90 -4.44
N VAL A 98 -5.27 3.39 -4.70
CA VAL A 98 -5.84 3.23 -6.04
C VAL A 98 -7.14 4.01 -6.17
N HIS A 99 -7.28 4.82 -7.22
CA HIS A 99 -8.47 5.61 -7.53
C HIS A 99 -9.19 5.10 -8.78
N TYR A 100 -10.53 4.97 -8.72
CA TYR A 100 -11.37 4.58 -9.86
C TYR A 100 -12.87 4.94 -9.70
N PRO A 101 -13.58 5.38 -10.76
CA PRO A 101 -13.01 6.22 -11.81
C PRO A 101 -12.31 7.43 -11.16
N PRO A 102 -11.49 8.21 -11.89
CA PRO A 102 -10.60 9.21 -11.28
C PRO A 102 -11.30 10.04 -10.18
N SER A 103 -10.83 9.88 -8.93
CA SER A 103 -11.32 10.56 -7.72
C SER A 103 -12.71 10.20 -7.16
N GLU A 104 -13.45 9.23 -7.69
CA GLU A 104 -14.78 8.86 -7.15
C GLU A 104 -14.73 7.77 -6.07
N SER A 105 -14.00 6.68 -6.33
CA SER A 105 -13.75 5.62 -5.36
C SER A 105 -12.26 5.52 -5.07
N VAL A 106 -11.94 5.02 -3.88
CA VAL A 106 -10.56 4.87 -3.42
C VAL A 106 -10.38 3.56 -2.67
N ALA A 107 -9.26 2.89 -2.92
CA ALA A 107 -8.76 1.78 -2.12
C ALA A 107 -7.37 2.14 -1.61
N SER A 108 -7.21 2.22 -0.30
CA SER A 108 -5.96 2.61 0.36
C SER A 108 -5.51 1.50 1.31
N PHE A 109 -4.24 1.15 1.22
CA PHE A 109 -3.60 0.09 1.97
C PHE A 109 -2.37 0.66 2.67
N HIS A 110 -2.33 0.52 3.99
CA HIS A 110 -1.21 0.91 4.82
C HIS A 110 -0.61 -0.34 5.48
N PHE A 111 0.69 -0.55 5.29
CA PHE A 111 1.42 -1.66 5.91
C PHE A 111 2.87 -1.27 6.25
N GLN A 112 3.44 -1.97 7.22
CA GLN A 112 4.85 -1.83 7.60
C GLN A 112 5.60 -3.11 7.25
N VAL A 113 6.60 -3.00 6.39
CA VAL A 113 7.49 -4.10 6.05
C VAL A 113 8.49 -4.21 7.21
N GLY A 114 8.51 -5.32 7.96
CA GLY A 114 9.37 -5.52 9.13
C GLY A 114 8.62 -6.02 10.40
N ASN A 115 9.28 -6.85 11.24
CA ASN A 115 8.78 -7.53 12.46
C ASN A 115 8.01 -8.89 12.33
N ASN A 116 8.46 -9.85 11.50
CA ASN A 116 7.88 -11.21 11.47
C ASN A 116 6.35 -11.28 11.21
N LEU A 117 5.75 -10.18 10.80
CA LEU A 117 4.47 -10.18 10.14
C LEU A 117 4.83 -10.43 8.67
N PRO A 118 4.45 -11.58 8.10
CA PRO A 118 4.59 -11.74 6.65
C PRO A 118 3.89 -10.53 6.02
N THR A 119 4.36 -10.07 4.86
CA THR A 119 3.68 -10.24 3.56
C THR A 119 2.16 -10.50 3.51
N LYS A 120 1.39 -10.37 4.60
CA LYS A 120 -0.05 -10.59 4.78
C LYS A 120 -0.84 -9.37 4.34
N GLY A 121 -0.30 -8.18 4.54
CA GLY A 121 -0.88 -6.94 4.02
C GLY A 121 -1.01 -6.96 2.50
N THR A 122 -0.04 -7.61 1.83
CA THR A 122 0.02 -7.80 0.37
C THR A 122 -0.51 -9.15 -0.12
N ALA A 123 -0.59 -10.19 0.74
CA ALA A 123 -0.92 -11.58 0.38
C ALA A 123 -2.24 -11.78 -0.39
N ASP A 124 -3.16 -10.83 -0.34
CA ASP A 124 -4.42 -10.85 -1.11
C ASP A 124 -4.70 -9.50 -1.78
N LEU A 125 -3.68 -8.65 -1.96
CA LEU A 125 -3.86 -7.31 -2.50
C LEU A 125 -4.49 -7.34 -3.90
N ASP A 126 -4.07 -8.30 -4.73
CA ASP A 126 -4.61 -8.52 -6.07
C ASP A 126 -6.11 -8.88 -6.01
N GLN A 127 -6.49 -9.85 -5.17
CA GLN A 127 -7.87 -10.29 -4.96
C GLN A 127 -8.75 -9.18 -4.35
N ARG A 128 -8.22 -8.39 -3.41
CA ARG A 128 -8.92 -7.27 -2.78
C ARG A 128 -9.17 -6.15 -3.77
N LEU A 129 -8.19 -5.81 -4.61
CA LEU A 129 -8.37 -4.82 -5.66
C LEU A 129 -9.36 -5.29 -6.73
N GLU A 130 -9.30 -6.55 -7.14
CA GLU A 130 -10.29 -7.14 -8.05
C GLU A 130 -11.71 -7.05 -7.47
N ALA A 131 -11.89 -7.42 -6.19
CA ALA A 131 -13.17 -7.37 -5.52
C ALA A 131 -13.70 -5.93 -5.34
N TRP A 132 -12.83 -4.99 -4.95
CA TRP A 132 -13.17 -3.57 -4.84
C TRP A 132 -13.58 -3.01 -6.20
N MET A 133 -12.83 -3.31 -7.26
CA MET A 133 -13.12 -2.88 -8.61
C MET A 133 -14.49 -3.36 -9.10
N ARG A 134 -14.79 -4.65 -8.87
CA ARG A 134 -16.10 -5.22 -9.18
C ARG A 134 -17.23 -4.53 -8.43
N MET A 135 -17.03 -4.21 -7.15
CA MET A 135 -18.04 -3.54 -6.33
C MET A 135 -18.30 -2.11 -6.79
N VAL A 136 -17.25 -1.34 -7.11
CA VAL A 136 -17.38 0.03 -7.64
C VAL A 136 -18.23 0.04 -8.92
N ARG A 137 -18.14 -1.02 -9.73
CA ARG A 137 -18.88 -1.17 -10.99
C ARG A 137 -20.32 -1.65 -10.83
N THR A 138 -20.72 -2.08 -9.64
CA THR A 138 -22.09 -2.54 -9.42
C THR A 138 -23.08 -1.40 -9.64
N PRO A 139 -24.15 -1.58 -10.43
CA PRO A 139 -25.09 -0.50 -10.76
C PRO A 139 -25.75 0.18 -9.55
N THR A 140 -25.85 -0.50 -8.40
CA THR A 140 -26.41 0.04 -7.16
C THR A 140 -25.39 0.86 -6.35
N VAL A 141 -24.11 0.81 -6.70
CA VAL A 141 -23.01 1.46 -5.97
C VAL A 141 -22.61 2.77 -6.65
N GLN A 142 -22.68 3.88 -5.91
CA GLN A 142 -22.20 5.18 -6.37
C GLN A 142 -20.68 5.31 -6.19
N SER A 143 -20.16 4.97 -5.02
CA SER A 143 -18.71 4.96 -4.76
C SER A 143 -18.34 4.02 -3.61
N VAL A 144 -17.07 3.61 -3.59
CA VAL A 144 -16.50 2.76 -2.53
C VAL A 144 -15.22 3.37 -1.99
N SER A 145 -15.12 3.54 -0.68
CA SER A 145 -13.88 3.87 0.01
C SER A 145 -13.45 2.67 0.84
N MET A 146 -12.30 2.10 0.53
CA MET A 146 -11.69 1.01 1.28
C MET A 146 -10.40 1.50 1.92
N TYR A 147 -10.24 1.26 3.21
CA TYR A 147 -9.03 1.62 3.96
C TYR A 147 -8.60 0.43 4.80
N GLN A 148 -7.38 -0.05 4.55
CA GLN A 148 -6.76 -1.11 5.34
C GLN A 148 -5.61 -0.51 6.15
N THR A 149 -5.66 -0.67 7.47
CA THR A 149 -4.51 -0.37 8.34
C THR A 149 -3.95 -1.63 8.96
N GLU A 150 -2.63 -1.73 8.92
CA GLU A 150 -1.90 -2.60 9.82
C GLU A 150 -1.56 -1.82 11.09
N SER A 151 -2.36 -2.00 12.13
CA SER A 151 -1.93 -1.61 13.48
C SER A 151 -0.94 -2.67 13.97
N GLY A 152 0.05 -2.33 14.80
CA GLY A 152 0.98 -3.31 15.41
C GLY A 152 0.33 -4.38 16.32
N SER A 153 -0.99 -4.55 16.24
CA SER A 153 -1.73 -5.69 16.75
C SER A 153 -2.05 -6.66 15.60
N THR A 154 -2.24 -7.95 15.86
CA THR A 154 -2.56 -8.96 14.84
C THR A 154 -3.90 -8.77 14.11
N LYS A 155 -4.55 -7.61 14.27
CA LYS A 155 -5.79 -7.23 13.62
C LYS A 155 -5.50 -6.22 12.51
N HIS A 156 -5.69 -6.67 11.27
CA HIS A 156 -5.87 -5.77 10.14
C HIS A 156 -7.24 -5.11 10.29
N GLU A 157 -7.29 -3.79 10.45
CA GLU A 157 -8.55 -3.07 10.41
C GLU A 157 -8.85 -2.71 8.96
N LEU A 158 -9.75 -3.46 8.36
CA LEU A 158 -10.32 -3.12 7.06
C LEU A 158 -11.61 -2.33 7.29
N SER A 159 -11.67 -1.09 6.84
CA SER A 159 -12.89 -0.27 6.82
C SER A 159 -13.36 -0.07 5.39
N ILE A 160 -14.64 -0.28 5.14
CA ILE A 160 -15.27 -0.15 3.83
C ILE A 160 -16.49 0.76 3.98
N THR A 161 -16.47 1.89 3.28
CA THR A 161 -17.63 2.75 3.14
C THR A 161 -18.17 2.63 1.72
N VAL A 162 -19.43 2.25 1.59
CA VAL A 162 -20.13 2.18 0.30
C VAL A 162 -21.20 3.26 0.26
N GLN A 163 -21.09 4.17 -0.70
CA GLN A 163 -22.19 5.06 -1.03
C GLN A 163 -23.06 4.35 -2.06
N MET A 164 -24.32 4.08 -1.73
CA MET A 164 -25.26 3.49 -2.69
C MET A 164 -26.02 4.57 -3.44
N ARG A 165 -26.40 4.24 -4.69
CA ARG A 165 -27.46 4.95 -5.40
C ARG A 165 -28.81 4.67 -4.70
N PRO A 166 -29.83 5.52 -4.88
CA PRO A 166 -31.14 5.27 -4.29
C PRO A 166 -31.68 3.88 -4.67
N GLY A 167 -32.07 3.09 -3.66
CA GLY A 167 -32.47 1.69 -3.79
C GLY A 167 -33.15 1.17 -2.52
N THR A 168 -33.19 -0.15 -2.36
CA THR A 168 -33.80 -0.80 -1.18
C THR A 168 -32.74 -1.17 -0.12
N PRO A 169 -33.12 -1.30 1.17
CA PRO A 169 -32.22 -1.84 2.19
C PRO A 169 -31.76 -3.29 1.95
N ASP A 170 -32.50 -4.06 1.15
CA ASP A 170 -32.11 -5.44 0.81
C ASP A 170 -30.96 -5.46 -0.20
N ASP A 171 -30.89 -4.47 -1.10
CA ASP A 171 -29.78 -4.30 -2.05
C ASP A 171 -28.44 -4.17 -1.30
N ALA A 172 -28.44 -3.50 -0.15
CA ALA A 172 -27.25 -3.32 0.69
C ALA A 172 -26.75 -4.64 1.31
N ARG A 173 -27.68 -5.50 1.73
CA ARG A 173 -27.37 -6.81 2.32
C ARG A 173 -26.92 -7.81 1.26
N GLU A 174 -27.57 -7.77 0.09
CA GLU A 174 -27.17 -8.56 -1.07
C GLU A 174 -25.75 -8.18 -1.50
N LEU A 175 -25.46 -6.88 -1.62
CA LEU A 175 -24.12 -6.39 -1.93
C LEU A 175 -23.08 -6.93 -0.93
N GLN A 176 -23.33 -6.84 0.38
CA GLN A 176 -22.39 -7.35 1.37
C GLN A 176 -22.14 -8.86 1.24
N ARG A 177 -23.15 -9.64 0.82
CA ARG A 177 -23.03 -11.08 0.61
C ARG A 177 -22.23 -11.45 -0.65
N ASP A 178 -22.32 -10.61 -1.68
CA ASP A 178 -21.67 -10.87 -2.98
C ASP A 178 -20.14 -10.66 -2.94
N TYR A 179 -19.63 -9.90 -1.96
CA TYR A 179 -18.20 -9.60 -1.81
C TYR A 179 -17.60 -10.15 -0.50
N PRO A 180 -17.54 -11.50 -0.32
CA PRO A 180 -17.09 -12.12 0.93
C PRO A 180 -15.62 -11.81 1.29
N VAL A 181 -14.76 -11.60 0.30
CA VAL A 181 -13.34 -11.19 0.50
C VAL A 181 -13.24 -9.85 1.25
N LEU A 182 -14.26 -9.00 1.10
CA LEU A 182 -14.35 -7.70 1.74
C LEU A 182 -15.25 -7.71 2.99
N ALA A 183 -16.02 -8.78 3.22
CA ALA A 183 -16.95 -8.92 4.35
C ALA A 183 -16.27 -8.96 5.73
N GLN A 184 -14.96 -9.22 5.79
CA GLN A 184 -14.20 -9.24 7.04
C GLN A 184 -13.91 -7.83 7.59
N GLY A 185 -14.19 -6.77 6.82
CA GLY A 185 -14.06 -5.38 7.26
C GLY A 185 -15.30 -4.83 7.97
N ASN A 186 -15.17 -3.63 8.53
CA ASN A 186 -16.28 -2.83 9.05
C ASN A 186 -16.95 -2.09 7.89
N TRP A 187 -18.23 -2.36 7.63
CA TRP A 187 -18.98 -1.79 6.49
C TRP A 187 -19.84 -0.61 6.91
N CYS A 188 -19.82 0.50 6.17
CA CYS A 188 -20.76 1.60 6.34
C CYS A 188 -21.40 1.92 4.98
N ILE A 189 -22.68 1.59 4.84
CA ILE A 189 -23.48 1.72 3.63
C ILE A 189 -24.38 2.95 3.76
N LYS A 190 -24.12 3.99 2.98
CA LYS A 190 -24.88 5.24 3.02
C LYS A 190 -25.99 5.25 1.97
N PRO A 191 -27.17 5.84 2.27
CA PRO A 191 -27.46 6.63 3.48
C PRO A 191 -27.97 5.84 4.71
N GLY A 192 -28.10 4.50 4.66
CA GLY A 192 -29.02 3.77 5.55
C GLY A 192 -28.45 2.77 6.57
N TYR A 193 -27.17 2.40 6.55
CA TYR A 193 -26.67 1.32 7.40
C TYR A 193 -25.17 1.43 7.70
N CYS A 194 -24.81 1.87 8.90
CA CYS A 194 -23.47 1.67 9.46
C CYS A 194 -23.66 0.89 10.76
N PRO A 195 -23.38 -0.43 10.80
CA PRO A 195 -23.45 -1.21 12.02
C PRO A 195 -22.49 -0.60 13.06
N PRO A 196 -22.86 -0.63 14.34
CA PRO A 196 -21.96 -0.18 15.40
C PRO A 196 -20.68 -1.01 15.40
N ALA A 197 -19.55 -0.34 15.61
CA ALA A 197 -18.23 -0.92 15.77
C ALA A 197 -18.16 -1.88 16.97
#